data_AF-A0A9D7D3V5-F1
#
_entry.id   AF-A0A9D7D3V5-F1
#
_cell.length_a   1.000
_cell.length_b   1.000
_cell.length_c   1.000
_cell.angle_alpha   90.00
_cell.angle_beta   90.00
_cell.angle_gamma   90.00
#
_symmetry.space_group_name_H-M   'P 1'
#
loop_
_entity.id
_entity.type
_entity.pdbx_description
1 polymer ?
#
loop_
_entity_poly.entity_id
_entity_poly.type
_entity_poly.pdbx_seq_one_letter_code
_entity_poly.pdbx_strand_id
1 'polypeptide(L)'
;MKTCPECKLAFPRGRSTCARCGASLEEAKDPRIGTTLAGRYILEEVIGQGGMATVYRARHALVDRTSAIKVVSPLLARDVTVRERFRREAKSVQKIAHPNVVDVQDQGVTEDGTSYIVMEFLDGSALASIIGTEPLRCRAPWAS
;
A
#
# COMPACT_ATOMS: atom_id res chain seq x y z
N MET A 1 12.64 -0.11 -1.06
CA MET A 1 14.05 -0.41 -1.44
C MET A 1 14.87 0.85 -1.31
N LYS A 2 16.19 0.73 -1.17
CA LYS A 2 17.08 1.89 -1.31
C LYS A 2 17.93 1.74 -2.56
N THR A 3 18.36 2.86 -3.11
CA THR A 3 19.19 2.91 -4.31
C THR A 3 20.45 3.67 -4.01
N CYS A 4 21.58 3.19 -4.52
CA CYS A 4 22.82 3.96 -4.45
C CYS A 4 22.80 5.08 -5.50
N PRO A 5 23.01 6.36 -5.13
CA PRO A 5 23.01 7.47 -6.09
C PRO A 5 24.17 7.37 -7.09
N GLU A 6 25.33 6.86 -6.65
CA GLU A 6 26.52 6.72 -7.49
C GLU A 6 26.45 5.52 -8.44
N CYS A 7 26.12 4.36 -7.87
CA CYS A 7 26.27 3.07 -8.53
C CYS A 7 24.97 2.53 -9.12
N LYS A 8 23.83 3.18 -8.84
CA LYS A 8 22.45 2.82 -9.26
C LYS A 8 21.97 1.42 -8.86
N LEU A 9 22.71 0.71 -8.00
CA LEU A 9 22.33 -0.58 -7.46
C LEU A 9 21.21 -0.43 -6.42
N ALA A 10 20.25 -1.36 -6.44
CA ALA A 10 19.16 -1.45 -5.50
C ALA A 10 19.50 -2.39 -4.32
N PHE A 11 19.05 -2.00 -3.13
CA PHE A 11 19.30 -2.70 -1.87
C PHE A 11 18.02 -2.78 -1.02
N PRO A 12 17.90 -3.76 -0.11
CA PRO A 12 16.79 -3.80 0.84
C PRO A 12 16.79 -2.59 1.79
N ARG A 13 15.62 -2.20 2.32
CA ARG A 13 15.46 -1.00 3.18
C ARG A 13 16.36 -1.00 4.42
N GLY A 14 16.68 -2.17 4.97
CA GLY A 14 17.51 -2.33 6.18
C GLY A 14 19.00 -2.00 6.01
N ARG A 15 19.46 -1.69 4.80
CA ARG A 15 20.86 -1.32 4.53
C ARG A 15 21.01 0.20 4.45
N SER A 16 22.08 0.76 5.02
CA SER A 16 22.38 2.20 4.98
C SER A 16 23.47 2.58 3.98
N THR A 17 24.37 1.66 3.64
CA THR A 17 25.55 1.91 2.79
C THR A 17 25.65 0.95 1.61
N CYS A 18 26.12 1.45 0.47
CA CYS A 18 26.28 0.69 -0.77
C CYS A 18 27.43 -0.33 -0.65
N ALA A 19 27.14 -1.61 -0.94
CA ALA A 19 28.15 -2.68 -0.92
C ALA A 19 29.28 -2.51 -1.93
N ARG A 20 29.06 -1.70 -2.98
CA ARG A 20 29.99 -1.55 -4.11
C ARG A 20 30.90 -0.35 -3.97
N CYS A 21 30.36 0.79 -3.53
CA CYS A 21 31.06 2.08 -3.57
C CYS A 21 31.01 2.86 -2.26
N GLY A 22 30.44 2.30 -1.18
CA GLY A 22 30.45 2.92 0.15
C GLY A 22 29.49 4.11 0.33
N ALA A 23 28.93 4.65 -0.75
CA ALA A 23 27.97 5.75 -0.68
C ALA A 23 26.74 5.43 0.18
N SER A 24 26.17 6.46 0.80
CA SER A 24 24.89 6.38 1.52
C SER A 24 23.77 6.01 0.56
N LEU A 25 22.96 5.03 0.95
CA LEU A 25 21.81 4.58 0.17
C LEU A 25 20.61 5.51 0.40
N GLU A 26 19.98 5.95 -0.68
CA GLU A 26 18.80 6.79 -0.65
C GLU A 26 17.53 5.96 -0.80
N GLU A 27 16.41 6.38 -0.22
CA GLU A 27 15.15 5.71 -0.51
C GLU A 27 14.80 5.87 -1.98
N ALA A 28 14.52 4.75 -2.65
CA ALA A 28 14.02 4.81 -4.01
C ALA A 28 12.65 5.50 -3.98
N LYS A 29 12.56 6.71 -4.53
CA LYS A 29 11.28 7.41 -4.66
C LYS A 29 10.36 6.60 -5.56
N ASP A 30 9.18 6.28 -5.04
CA ASP A 30 8.13 5.67 -5.84
C ASP A 30 7.62 6.71 -6.86
N PRO A 31 7.58 6.39 -8.16
CA PRO A 31 7.25 7.35 -9.21
C PRO A 31 5.80 7.84 -9.17
N ARG A 32 4.92 7.18 -8.40
CA ARG A 32 3.51 7.58 -8.27
C ARG A 32 3.29 8.63 -7.19
N ILE A 33 4.24 8.87 -6.29
CA ILE A 33 4.12 9.90 -5.26
C ILE A 33 4.07 11.29 -5.89
N GLY A 34 3.10 12.10 -5.47
CA GLY A 34 2.79 13.42 -6.03
C GLY A 34 1.89 13.37 -7.27
N THR A 35 1.58 12.19 -7.81
CA THR A 35 0.64 12.06 -8.94
C THR A 35 -0.81 12.08 -8.48
N THR A 36 -1.71 12.46 -9.37
CA THR A 36 -3.16 12.48 -9.10
C THR A 36 -3.86 11.34 -9.84
N LEU A 37 -4.41 10.38 -9.10
CA LEU A 37 -5.24 9.32 -9.67
C LEU A 37 -6.67 9.81 -9.95
N ALA A 38 -7.18 9.47 -11.13
CA ALA A 38 -8.53 9.81 -11.60
C ALA A 38 -8.88 11.31 -11.45
N GLY A 39 -7.87 12.18 -11.56
CA GLY A 39 -8.02 13.63 -11.44
C GLY A 39 -8.43 14.14 -10.05
N ARG A 40 -8.50 13.27 -9.02
CA ARG A 40 -9.04 13.67 -7.71
C ARG A 40 -8.32 13.12 -6.49
N TYR A 41 -7.46 12.10 -6.63
CA TYR A 41 -6.73 11.53 -5.50
C TYR A 41 -5.23 11.77 -5.62
N ILE A 42 -4.69 12.65 -4.79
CA ILE A 42 -3.25 12.95 -4.76
C ILE A 42 -2.57 11.88 -3.90
N LEU A 43 -1.61 11.15 -4.46
CA LEU A 43 -0.85 10.13 -3.73
C LEU A 43 0.28 10.78 -2.94
N GLU A 44 0.28 10.63 -1.62
CA GLU A 44 1.17 11.38 -0.72
C GLU A 44 2.34 10.52 -0.23
N GLU A 45 2.07 9.28 0.19
CA GLU A 45 3.10 8.36 0.70
C GLU A 45 2.72 6.89 0.50
N VAL A 46 3.72 6.01 0.49
CA VAL A 46 3.50 4.54 0.49
C VAL A 46 3.35 4.07 1.94
N ILE A 47 2.18 3.55 2.29
CA ILE A 47 1.89 3.02 3.64
C ILE A 47 1.95 1.49 3.72
N GLY A 48 1.97 0.80 2.58
CA GLY A 48 2.11 -0.64 2.53
C GLY A 48 2.58 -1.11 1.17
N GLN A 49 3.43 -2.13 1.13
CA GLN A 49 3.92 -2.70 -0.12
C GLN A 49 3.89 -4.22 -0.03
N GLY A 50 3.10 -4.87 -0.88
CA GLY A 50 3.05 -6.32 -1.02
C GLY A 50 3.49 -6.75 -2.41
N GLY A 51 3.56 -8.07 -2.64
CA GLY A 51 3.96 -8.60 -3.95
C GLY A 51 3.01 -8.22 -5.09
N MET A 52 1.72 -8.05 -4.80
CA MET A 52 0.69 -7.81 -5.82
C MET A 52 0.30 -6.34 -6.02
N ALA A 53 0.46 -5.53 -4.98
CA ALA A 53 -0.05 -4.17 -4.95
C ALA A 53 0.74 -3.31 -3.96
N THR A 54 0.70 -2.00 -4.21
CA THR A 54 1.21 -0.97 -3.29
C THR A 54 0.03 -0.18 -2.77
N VAL A 55 0.02 0.06 -1.45
CA VAL A 55 -1.00 0.85 -0.77
C VAL A 55 -0.42 2.21 -0.44
N TYR A 56 -1.12 3.24 -0.86
CA TYR A 56 -0.75 4.63 -0.69
C TYR A 56 -1.70 5.31 0.27
N ARG A 57 -1.20 6.23 1.08
CA ARG A 57 -2.04 7.29 1.64
C ARG A 57 -2.26 8.32 0.55
N ALA A 58 -3.51 8.74 0.40
CA ALA A 58 -3.90 9.71 -0.58
C ALA A 58 -4.87 10.71 0.01
N ARG A 59 -4.91 11.89 -0.59
CA ARG A 59 -5.87 12.94 -0.25
C ARG A 59 -6.82 13.18 -1.40
N HIS A 60 -8.11 13.13 -1.13
CA HIS A 60 -9.13 13.47 -2.10
C HIS A 60 -9.18 15.00 -2.26
N ALA A 61 -8.69 15.51 -3.38
CA ALA A 61 -8.47 16.95 -3.62
C ALA A 61 -9.73 17.82 -3.46
N LEU A 62 -10.91 17.29 -3.82
CA LEU A 62 -12.17 18.04 -3.77
C LEU A 62 -12.81 18.14 -2.38
N VAL A 63 -12.62 17.15 -1.51
CA VAL A 63 -13.32 17.05 -0.21
C VAL A 63 -12.35 16.99 0.97
N ASP A 64 -11.05 17.13 0.71
CA ASP A 64 -9.94 17.08 1.65
C ASP A 64 -9.94 15.87 2.61
N ARG A 65 -10.49 14.74 2.15
CA ARG A 65 -10.56 13.49 2.90
C ARG A 65 -9.31 12.65 2.66
N THR A 66 -8.72 12.12 3.72
CA THR A 66 -7.65 11.11 3.63
C THR A 66 -8.25 9.73 3.32
N SER A 67 -7.69 9.04 2.34
CA SER A 67 -8.06 7.69 1.92
C SER A 67 -6.80 6.83 1.78
N ALA A 68 -6.96 5.52 1.93
CA ALA A 68 -5.95 4.57 1.51
C ALA A 68 -6.28 4.08 0.09
N ILE A 69 -5.29 4.00 -0.79
CA ILE A 69 -5.49 3.56 -2.18
C ILE A 69 -4.56 2.40 -2.47
N LYS A 70 -5.14 1.23 -2.75
CA LYS A 70 -4.41 0.04 -3.18
C LYS A 70 -4.33 0.04 -4.71
N VAL A 71 -3.11 0.14 -5.24
CA VAL A 71 -2.81 0.14 -6.68
C VAL A 71 -2.10 -1.17 -7.04
N VAL A 72 -2.61 -1.89 -8.04
CA VAL A 72 -2.00 -3.13 -8.52
C VAL A 72 -0.62 -2.85 -9.13
N SER A 73 0.35 -3.74 -8.95
CA SER A 73 1.65 -3.61 -9.60
C SER A 73 1.51 -3.58 -11.13
N PRO A 74 2.17 -2.65 -11.86
CA PRO A 74 2.12 -2.60 -13.32
C PRO A 74 2.51 -3.91 -14.01
N LEU A 75 3.43 -4.68 -13.38
CA LEU A 75 3.84 -6.00 -13.87
C LEU A 75 2.70 -7.01 -13.88
N LEU A 76 1.75 -6.87 -12.94
CA LEU A 76 0.60 -7.76 -12.80
C LEU A 76 -0.68 -7.19 -13.41
N ALA A 77 -0.72 -5.88 -13.68
CA ALA A 77 -1.85 -5.26 -14.38
C ALA A 77 -2.05 -5.81 -15.81
N ARG A 78 -1.01 -6.40 -16.40
CA ARG A 78 -1.08 -7.07 -17.71
C ARG A 78 -1.66 -8.48 -17.66
N ASP A 79 -1.68 -9.11 -16.47
CA ASP A 79 -2.27 -10.43 -16.28
C ASP A 79 -3.78 -10.30 -16.04
N VAL A 80 -4.57 -10.84 -16.98
CA VAL A 80 -6.03 -10.85 -16.93
C VAL A 80 -6.55 -11.54 -15.67
N THR A 81 -5.89 -12.61 -15.24
CA THR A 81 -6.28 -13.37 -14.04
C THR A 81 -6.15 -12.54 -12.78
N VAL A 82 -5.04 -11.80 -12.65
CA VAL A 82 -4.81 -10.92 -11.49
C VAL A 82 -5.79 -9.75 -11.48
N ARG A 83 -6.05 -9.16 -12.65
CA ARG A 83 -7.08 -8.11 -12.79
C ARG A 83 -8.47 -8.60 -12.39
N GLU A 84 -8.87 -9.79 -12.84
CA GLU A 84 -10.18 -10.36 -12.50
C GLU A 84 -10.29 -10.68 -11.01
N ARG A 85 -9.24 -11.24 -10.39
CA ARG A 85 -9.21 -11.48 -8.94
C ARG A 85 -9.33 -10.17 -8.17
N PHE A 86 -8.59 -9.14 -8.56
CA PHE A 86 -8.65 -7.82 -7.91
C PHE A 86 -10.05 -7.19 -8.02
N ARG A 87 -10.68 -7.27 -9.20
CA ARG A 87 -12.07 -6.79 -9.38
C ARG A 87 -13.08 -7.59 -8.55
N ARG A 88 -12.89 -8.90 -8.42
CA ARG A 88 -13.74 -9.75 -7.57
C ARG A 88 -13.59 -9.38 -6.10
N GLU A 89 -12.36 -9.20 -5.62
CA GLU A 89 -12.09 -8.74 -4.25
C GLU A 89 -12.78 -7.40 -3.97
N ALA A 90 -12.63 -6.42 -4.87
CA ALA A 90 -13.28 -5.11 -4.74
C ALA A 90 -14.82 -5.22 -4.69
N LYS A 91 -15.42 -5.99 -5.61
CA LYS A 91 -16.89 -6.19 -5.65
C LYS A 91 -17.45 -6.87 -4.41
N SER A 92 -16.70 -7.80 -3.83
CA SER A 92 -17.15 -8.51 -2.63
C SER A 92 -17.16 -7.59 -1.41
N VAL A 93 -16.12 -6.77 -1.24
CA VAL A 93 -16.01 -5.88 -0.08
C VAL A 93 -17.02 -4.74 -0.14
N GLN A 94 -17.33 -4.20 -1.32
CA GLN A 94 -18.35 -3.13 -1.47
C GLN A 94 -19.76 -3.51 -0.98
N LYS A 95 -20.07 -4.81 -0.86
CA LYS A 95 -21.39 -5.26 -0.39
C LYS A 95 -21.49 -5.34 1.14
N ILE A 96 -20.40 -5.10 1.86
CA ILE A 96 -20.32 -5.27 3.30
C ILE A 96 -20.24 -3.89 3.95
N ALA A 97 -21.31 -3.49 4.63
CA ALA A 97 -21.32 -2.30 5.48
C ALA A 97 -21.28 -2.76 6.95
N HIS A 98 -20.11 -2.72 7.58
CA HIS A 98 -19.93 -3.14 8.96
C HIS A 98 -18.81 -2.34 9.64
N PRO A 99 -18.96 -1.90 10.91
CA PRO A 99 -17.98 -1.03 11.59
C PRO A 99 -16.57 -1.62 11.74
N ASN A 100 -16.42 -2.95 11.59
CA ASN A 100 -15.14 -3.66 11.68
C ASN A 100 -14.60 -4.13 10.31
N VAL A 101 -15.19 -3.67 9.21
CA VAL A 101 -14.75 -4.02 7.85
C VAL A 101 -14.44 -2.72 7.11
N VAL A 102 -13.29 -2.69 6.44
CA VAL A 102 -12.84 -1.49 5.74
C VAL A 102 -13.86 -1.07 4.68
N ASP A 103 -14.27 0.19 4.71
CA ASP A 103 -15.18 0.74 3.72
C ASP A 103 -14.47 1.00 2.38
N VAL A 104 -15.05 0.51 1.29
CA VAL A 104 -14.55 0.73 -0.08
C VAL A 104 -15.33 1.87 -0.70
N GLN A 105 -14.66 3.01 -0.85
CA GLN A 105 -15.24 4.26 -1.27
C GLN A 105 -15.36 4.38 -2.80
N ASP A 106 -14.37 3.84 -3.53
CA ASP A 106 -14.33 3.90 -4.99
C ASP A 106 -13.39 2.82 -5.57
N GLN A 107 -13.45 2.61 -6.88
CA GLN A 107 -12.51 1.79 -7.64
C GLN A 107 -12.40 2.29 -9.08
N GLY A 108 -11.27 2.02 -9.72
CA GLY A 108 -11.12 2.37 -11.13
C GLY A 108 -9.91 1.77 -11.78
N VAL A 109 -9.64 2.26 -12.99
CA VAL A 109 -8.47 1.93 -13.80
C VAL A 109 -7.85 3.24 -14.24
N THR A 110 -6.55 3.39 -14.06
CA THR A 110 -5.78 4.54 -14.55
C THR A 110 -5.60 4.51 -16.06
N GLU A 111 -5.15 5.62 -16.64
CA GLU A 111 -4.90 5.74 -18.09
C GLU A 111 -3.89 4.70 -18.61
N ASP A 112 -2.92 4.32 -17.77
CA ASP A 112 -1.93 3.27 -18.06
C ASP A 112 -2.48 1.82 -17.91
N GLY A 113 -3.78 1.67 -17.62
CA GLY A 113 -4.44 0.37 -17.46
C GLY A 113 -4.31 -0.26 -16.07
N THR A 114 -3.74 0.44 -15.10
CA THR A 114 -3.54 -0.07 -13.74
C THR A 114 -4.81 0.03 -12.89
N SER A 115 -5.28 -1.09 -12.34
CA SER A 115 -6.43 -1.10 -11.42
C SER A 115 -6.08 -0.53 -10.06
N TYR A 116 -7.02 0.21 -9.46
CA TYR A 116 -6.91 0.69 -8.08
C TYR A 116 -8.24 0.58 -7.32
N ILE A 117 -8.15 0.50 -6.00
CA ILE A 117 -9.29 0.55 -5.06
C ILE A 117 -9.01 1.65 -4.04
N VAL A 118 -10.00 2.49 -3.81
CA VAL A 118 -10.01 3.53 -2.78
C VAL A 118 -10.79 3.02 -1.59
N MET A 119 -10.17 3.05 -0.42
CA MET A 119 -10.74 2.60 0.84
C MET A 119 -10.54 3.67 1.91
N GLU A 120 -11.29 3.57 3.00
CA GLU A 120 -11.03 4.40 4.16
C GLU A 120 -9.59 4.23 4.66
N PHE A 121 -9.03 5.33 5.15
CA PHE A 121 -7.73 5.30 5.81
C PHE A 121 -7.94 4.93 7.28
N LEU A 122 -7.38 3.80 7.69
CA LEU A 122 -7.38 3.38 9.09
C LEU A 122 -6.08 3.86 9.76
N ASP A 123 -6.23 4.72 10.77
CA ASP A 123 -5.12 5.14 11.62
C ASP A 123 -4.90 4.10 12.71
N GLY A 124 -3.99 3.16 12.46
CA GLY A 124 -3.72 2.04 13.35
C GLY A 124 -2.51 1.22 12.93
N SER A 125 -2.11 0.28 13.79
CA SER A 125 -0.99 -0.63 13.53
C SER A 125 -1.50 -1.98 13.03
N ALA A 126 -0.81 -2.53 12.03
CA ALA A 126 -1.06 -3.90 11.61
C ALA A 126 -0.75 -4.87 12.76
N LEU A 127 -1.63 -5.86 12.99
CA LEU A 127 -1.47 -6.85 14.05
C LEU A 127 -0.11 -7.56 13.98
N ALA A 128 0.40 -7.83 12.78
CA ALA A 128 1.71 -8.45 12.58
C ALA A 128 2.87 -7.64 13.22
N SER A 129 2.78 -6.31 13.20
CA SER A 129 3.77 -5.44 13.85
C SER A 129 3.71 -5.53 15.37
N ILE A 130 2.52 -5.75 15.93
CA ILE A 130 2.30 -5.89 17.37
C ILE A 130 2.79 -7.26 17.85
N ILE A 131 2.45 -8.34 17.14
CA ILE A 131 2.84 -9.70 17.52
C ILE A 131 4.34 -9.93 17.40
N GLY A 132 5.00 -9.27 16.43
CA GLY A 132 6.44 -9.40 16.24
C GLY A 132 7.30 -8.64 17.25
N THR A 133 6.71 -7.77 18.07
CA THR A 133 7.44 -6.89 19.00
C THR A 133 7.31 -7.31 20.46
N GLU A 134 6.17 -7.89 20.86
CA GLU A 134 5.96 -8.33 22.24
C GLU A 134 5.25 -9.70 22.28
N PRO A 135 5.63 -10.60 23.22
CA PRO A 135 4.84 -11.80 23.48
C PRO A 135 3.40 -11.41 23.83
N LEU A 136 2.43 -11.91 23.07
CA LEU A 136 1.02 -11.70 23.39
C LEU A 136 0.75 -12.26 24.80
N ARG A 137 0.47 -11.38 25.76
CA ARG A 137 0.11 -11.79 27.11
C ARG A 137 -1.27 -12.44 27.05
N CYS A 138 -1.28 -13.77 27.04
CA CYS A 138 -2.51 -14.53 27.21
C CYS A 138 -3.04 -14.28 28.62
N ARG A 139 -4.09 -13.46 28.75
CA ARG A 139 -4.94 -13.48 29.95
C ARG A 139 -5.99 -14.55 29.68
N ALA A 140 -5.86 -15.70 30.33
CA ALA A 140 -6.90 -16.73 30.35
C ALA A 140 -7.76 -16.53 31.61
N PRO A 141 -8.89 -15.80 31.55
CA PRO A 141 -9.80 -15.65 32.69
C PRO A 141 -10.58 -16.93 33.03
N TRP A 142 -10.43 -18.01 32.27
CA TRP A 142 -11.13 -19.29 32.43
C TRP A 142 -10.23 -20.43 32.92
N ALA A 143 -8.97 -20.15 33.28
CA ALA A 143 -8.11 -21.09 33.97
C ALA A 143 -8.43 -21.05 35.48
N SER A 144 -9.54 -21.65 35.87
CA SER A 144 -9.92 -21.97 37.25
C SER A 144 -10.70 -23.26 37.26
#